data_AF-A0A1J3ILJ4-F1
#
_entry.id   AF-A0A1J3ILJ4-F1
#
_cell.length_a   1.000
_cell.length_b   1.000
_cell.length_c   1.000
_cell.angle_alpha   90.00
_cell.angle_beta   90.00
_cell.angle_gamma   90.00
#
_symmetry.space_group_name_H-M   'P 1'
#
loop_
_entity.id
_entity.type
_entity.pdbx_description
1 polymer ?
#
loop_
_entity_poly.entity_id
_entity_poly.type
_entity_poly.pdbx_seq_one_letter_code
_entity_poly.pdbx_strand_id
1 'polypeptide(L)'
;ISQSPTDLISPSPMESSTTTETTLVSHEETKTESTDLEKNQKRYQNLITTFPQEKGWRPKASLIEYSGHWFIRSRLEGCLHAQEFFQARPMDFFVCSYPKT
;
A
#
# COMPACT_ATOMS: atom_id res chain seq x y z
N ILE A 1 -48.42 -39.44 16.13
CA ILE A 1 -47.87 -39.31 14.75
C ILE A 1 -48.17 -37.85 14.36
N SER A 2 -47.28 -36.91 14.70
CA SER A 2 -46.24 -36.31 13.84
C SER A 2 -46.90 -35.57 12.66
N GLN A 3 -46.66 -34.28 12.40
CA GLN A 3 -45.34 -33.68 12.14
C GLN A 3 -45.33 -32.15 12.39
N SER A 4 -44.14 -31.70 12.78
CA SER A 4 -43.60 -30.34 12.93
C SER A 4 -43.31 -29.65 11.57
N PRO A 5 -43.20 -28.31 11.51
CA PRO A 5 -42.90 -27.59 10.28
C PRO A 5 -41.40 -27.70 9.93
N THR A 6 -41.07 -28.08 8.70
CA THR A 6 -39.69 -28.10 8.18
C THR A 6 -39.31 -26.75 7.62
N ASP A 7 -38.35 -26.11 8.28
CA ASP A 7 -37.58 -24.97 7.78
C ASP A 7 -36.85 -25.33 6.47
N LEU A 8 -37.11 -24.58 5.41
CA LEU A 8 -36.36 -24.67 4.15
C LEU A 8 -35.14 -23.74 4.23
N ILE A 9 -34.03 -24.29 4.72
CA ILE A 9 -32.70 -23.72 4.51
C ILE A 9 -32.26 -24.08 3.08
N SER A 10 -32.23 -23.09 2.19
CA SER A 10 -31.55 -23.21 0.90
C SER A 10 -30.04 -23.16 1.11
N PRO A 11 -29.27 -24.16 0.63
CA PRO A 11 -27.82 -24.02 0.53
C PRO A 11 -27.48 -23.16 -0.69
N SER A 12 -26.78 -22.04 -0.48
CA SER A 12 -26.10 -21.31 -1.55
C SER A 12 -25.05 -22.21 -2.22
N PRO A 13 -24.95 -22.23 -3.56
CA PRO A 13 -23.87 -22.94 -4.23
C PRO A 13 -22.56 -22.17 -4.02
N MET A 14 -21.59 -22.87 -3.45
CA MET A 14 -20.20 -22.45 -3.33
C MET A 14 -19.55 -22.65 -4.70
N GLU A 15 -19.31 -21.57 -5.44
CA GLU A 15 -18.55 -21.62 -6.70
C GLU A 15 -17.08 -21.94 -6.38
N SER A 16 -16.60 -23.03 -6.97
CA SER A 16 -15.28 -23.61 -6.76
C SER A 16 -14.24 -22.99 -7.70
N SER A 17 -13.02 -22.89 -7.18
CA SER A 17 -11.75 -22.43 -7.74
C SER A 17 -11.52 -22.60 -9.26
N THR A 18 -10.88 -21.60 -9.87
CA THR A 18 -9.97 -21.80 -11.01
C THR A 18 -8.60 -21.22 -10.64
N THR A 19 -7.68 -22.11 -10.27
CA THR A 19 -6.24 -21.84 -10.24
C THR A 19 -5.73 -22.04 -11.67
N THR A 20 -5.28 -20.99 -12.34
CA THR A 20 -4.45 -21.14 -13.54
C THR A 20 -2.98 -21.10 -13.15
N GLU A 21 -2.33 -22.19 -13.54
CA GLU A 21 -0.96 -22.60 -13.35
C GLU A 21 0.04 -21.68 -14.07
N THR A 22 1.16 -21.44 -13.39
CA THR A 22 2.37 -20.75 -13.81
C THR A 22 2.80 -21.11 -15.24
N THR A 23 2.79 -20.13 -16.15
CA THR A 23 3.57 -20.20 -17.39
C THR A 23 4.81 -19.32 -17.25
N LEU A 24 5.95 -19.99 -17.31
CA LEU A 24 7.32 -19.47 -17.27
C LEU A 24 7.50 -18.26 -18.20
N VAL A 25 7.92 -17.13 -17.66
CA VAL A 25 8.30 -15.96 -18.46
C VAL A 25 9.73 -16.16 -18.96
N SER A 26 9.82 -16.32 -20.28
CA SER A 26 11.06 -16.34 -21.07
C SER A 26 11.89 -15.08 -20.83
N HIS A 27 13.21 -15.25 -20.86
CA HIS A 27 14.21 -14.21 -20.64
C HIS A 27 14.24 -13.24 -21.83
N GLU A 28 13.31 -12.29 -21.86
CA GLU A 28 13.45 -11.08 -22.68
C GLU A 28 14.30 -10.08 -21.89
N GLU A 29 15.35 -9.58 -22.52
CA GLU A 29 16.17 -8.47 -22.04
C GLU A 29 15.26 -7.27 -21.78
N THR A 30 14.76 -7.17 -20.55
CA THR A 30 13.83 -6.13 -20.14
C THR A 30 14.65 -4.87 -20.03
N LYS A 31 14.46 -3.94 -20.98
CA LYS A 31 14.74 -2.52 -20.74
C LYS A 31 14.07 -2.21 -19.40
N THR A 32 14.84 -2.09 -18.32
CA THR A 32 14.32 -1.92 -16.97
C THR A 32 13.42 -0.69 -16.99
N GLU A 33 12.11 -0.92 -17.04
CA GLU A 33 11.17 0.16 -17.05
C GLU A 33 11.21 0.77 -15.66
N SER A 34 11.52 2.06 -15.60
CA SER A 34 11.60 2.77 -14.34
C SER A 34 10.27 2.69 -13.59
N THR A 35 10.33 2.37 -12.29
CA THR A 35 9.13 2.24 -11.45
C THR A 35 8.40 3.58 -11.34
N ASP A 36 7.10 3.57 -11.03
CA ASP A 36 6.35 4.82 -10.82
C ASP A 36 6.94 5.66 -9.68
N LEU A 37 7.54 5.02 -8.68
CA LEU A 37 8.30 5.68 -7.62
C LEU A 37 9.47 6.49 -8.20
N GLU A 38 10.32 5.85 -9.01
CA GLU A 38 11.49 6.49 -9.63
C GLU A 38 11.09 7.62 -10.57
N LYS A 39 10.05 7.41 -11.39
CA LYS A 39 9.50 8.42 -12.30
C LYS A 39 9.04 9.68 -11.53
N ASN A 40 8.52 9.52 -10.31
CA ASN A 40 7.98 10.63 -9.51
C ASN A 40 8.94 11.17 -8.43
N GLN A 41 10.06 10.51 -8.17
CA GLN A 41 10.95 10.83 -7.06
C GLN A 41 11.37 12.30 -7.03
N LYS A 42 11.76 12.85 -8.18
CA LYS A 42 12.18 14.27 -8.27
C LYS A 42 11.04 15.24 -7.93
N ARG A 43 9.81 14.90 -8.31
CA ARG A 43 8.62 15.71 -7.97
C ARG A 43 8.37 15.70 -6.46
N TYR A 44 8.42 14.52 -5.82
CA TYR A 44 8.27 14.43 -4.36
C TYR A 44 9.37 15.19 -3.63
N GLN A 45 10.63 15.06 -4.05
CA GLN A 45 11.75 15.78 -3.44
C GLN A 45 11.55 17.29 -3.50
N ASN A 46 11.14 17.80 -4.66
CA ASN A 46 10.84 19.23 -4.83
C ASN A 46 9.67 19.66 -3.94
N LEU A 47 8.58 18.91 -3.88
CA LEU A 47 7.45 19.22 -3.01
C LEU A 47 7.85 19.25 -1.54
N ILE A 48 8.58 18.24 -1.07
CA ILE A 48 9.05 18.16 0.31
C ILE A 48 9.93 19.34 0.71
N THR A 49 10.65 19.97 -0.24
CA THR A 49 11.47 21.16 0.08
C THR A 49 10.64 22.39 0.42
N THR A 50 9.36 22.45 0.06
CA THR A 50 8.48 23.60 0.36
C THR A 50 7.84 23.53 1.74
N PHE A 51 7.89 22.37 2.40
CA PHE A 51 7.31 22.15 3.71
C PHE A 51 8.21 22.67 4.84
N PRO A 52 7.63 22.99 6.02
CA PRO A 52 8.42 23.34 7.20
C PRO A 52 9.40 22.22 7.56
N GLN A 53 10.64 22.60 7.87
CA GLN A 53 11.70 21.67 8.24
C GLN A 53 12.27 22.05 9.59
N GLU A 54 12.44 21.06 10.45
CA GLU A 54 13.06 21.22 11.76
C GLU A 54 14.25 20.27 11.92
N LYS A 55 15.16 20.65 12.82
CA LYS A 55 16.29 19.79 13.16
C LYS A 55 15.77 18.51 13.83
N GLY A 56 16.01 17.38 13.19
CA GLY A 56 15.69 16.07 13.77
C GLY A 56 16.72 15.60 14.78
N TRP A 57 16.44 14.45 15.38
CA TRP A 57 17.32 13.76 16.33
C TRP A 57 18.63 13.24 15.71
N ARG A 58 18.69 13.07 14.38
CA ARG A 58 19.91 12.68 13.67
C ARG A 58 20.56 13.89 13.01
N PRO A 59 21.90 14.02 13.05
CA PRO A 59 22.61 15.20 12.51
C PRO A 59 22.33 15.53 11.04
N LYS A 60 22.00 14.52 10.23
CA LYS A 60 21.76 14.66 8.76
C LYS A 60 20.34 14.31 8.35
N ALA A 61 19.39 14.24 9.28
CA ALA A 61 17.99 13.98 8.96
C ALA A 61 17.11 15.02 9.65
N SER A 62 16.82 16.10 8.92
CA SER A 62 15.74 17.01 9.31
C SER A 62 14.41 16.27 9.33
N LEU A 63 13.52 16.74 10.19
CA LEU A 63 12.13 16.36 10.20
C LEU A 63 11.37 17.34 9.32
N ILE A 64 10.47 16.82 8.50
CA ILE A 64 9.59 17.61 7.64
C ILE A 64 8.17 17.50 8.18
N GLU A 65 7.53 18.64 8.38
CA GLU A 65 6.12 18.69 8.76
C GLU A 65 5.24 18.43 7.54
N TYR A 66 4.28 17.53 7.67
CA TYR A 66 3.27 17.27 6.66
C TYR A 66 1.97 16.85 7.35
N SER A 67 0.90 17.60 7.13
CA SER A 67 -0.44 17.32 7.67
C SER A 67 -0.48 17.11 9.20
N GLY A 68 0.24 17.95 9.94
CA GLY A 68 0.33 17.93 11.41
C GLY A 68 1.30 16.91 11.99
N HIS A 69 2.05 16.17 11.16
CA HIS A 69 2.96 15.10 11.60
C HIS A 69 4.37 15.33 11.09
N TRP A 70 5.37 14.81 11.83
CA TRP A 70 6.78 14.97 11.49
C TRP A 70 7.35 13.70 10.86
N PHE A 71 7.92 13.84 9.67
CA PHE A 71 8.48 12.74 8.89
C PHE A 71 9.97 12.92 8.62
N ILE A 72 10.68 11.80 8.48
CA ILE A 72 11.97 11.81 7.79
C ILE A 72 11.71 11.83 6.29
N ARG A 73 12.52 12.58 5.52
CA ARG A 73 12.38 12.77 4.06
C ARG A 73 12.00 11.52 3.29
N SER A 74 12.76 10.44 3.45
CA SER A 74 12.50 9.18 2.72
C SER A 74 11.16 8.52 3.06
N ARG A 75 10.69 8.65 4.31
CA ARG A 75 9.36 8.16 4.71
C ARG A 75 8.24 9.01 4.10
N LEU A 76 8.46 10.31 4.01
CA LEU A 76 7.48 11.22 3.40
C LEU A 76 7.39 10.99 1.89
N GLU A 77 8.50 10.76 1.19
CA GLU A 77 8.47 10.35 -0.23
C GLU A 77 7.62 9.09 -0.45
N GLY A 78 7.85 8.06 0.39
CA GLY A 78 7.06 6.83 0.33
C GLY A 78 5.58 7.06 0.69
N CYS A 79 5.29 7.93 1.64
CA CYS A 79 3.93 8.30 2.02
C CYS A 79 3.18 9.00 0.87
N LEU A 80 3.82 10.01 0.24
CA LEU A 80 3.25 10.71 -0.93
C LEU A 80 3.01 9.74 -2.09
N HIS A 81 3.96 8.84 -2.36
CA HIS A 81 3.77 7.84 -3.41
C HIS A 81 2.62 6.87 -3.08
N ALA A 82 2.54 6.37 -1.85
CA ALA A 82 1.45 5.50 -1.43
C ALA A 82 0.08 6.21 -1.54
N GLN A 83 -0.02 7.49 -1.15
CA GLN A 83 -1.25 8.25 -1.29
C GLN A 83 -1.74 8.34 -2.75
N GLU A 84 -0.82 8.42 -3.71
CA GLU A 84 -1.17 8.56 -5.13
C GLU A 84 -1.40 7.23 -5.86
N PHE A 85 -0.65 6.17 -5.50
CA PHE A 85 -0.60 4.93 -6.30
C PHE A 85 -1.14 3.70 -5.58
N PHE A 86 -1.27 3.72 -4.25
CA PHE A 86 -1.75 2.54 -3.53
C PHE A 86 -3.27 2.39 -3.69
N GLN A 87 -3.69 1.29 -4.31
CA GLN A 87 -5.09 0.96 -4.53
C GLN A 87 -5.52 -0.14 -3.56
N ALA A 88 -6.07 0.28 -2.41
CA ALA A 88 -6.61 -0.65 -1.42
C ALA A 88 -7.83 -1.40 -1.99
N ARG A 89 -7.95 -2.68 -1.67
CA ARG A 89 -9.15 -3.48 -1.92
C ARG A 89 -9.94 -3.66 -0.63
N PRO A 90 -11.26 -3.86 -0.70
CA PRO A 90 -12.10 -4.07 0.48
C PRO A 90 -11.68 -5.27 1.35
N MET A 91 -10.96 -6.24 0.78
CA MET A 91 -10.49 -7.44 1.47
C MET A 91 -9.07 -7.32 2.05
N ASP A 92 -8.38 -6.21 1.82
CA ASP A 92 -7.04 -6.00 2.37
C ASP A 92 -7.14 -5.69 3.87
N PHE A 93 -6.17 -6.18 4.63
CA PHE A 93 -6.08 -5.93 6.08
C PHE A 93 -4.82 -5.12 6.39
N PHE A 94 -5.00 -3.99 7.07
CA PHE A 94 -3.89 -3.10 7.45
C PHE A 94 -3.45 -3.38 8.88
N VAL A 95 -2.15 -3.59 9.05
CA VAL A 95 -1.51 -3.53 10.36
C VAL A 95 -0.97 -2.12 10.55
N CYS A 96 -1.57 -1.36 11.47
CA CYS A 96 -1.22 0.02 11.74
C CYS A 96 -0.66 0.15 13.16
N SER A 97 0.48 0.82 13.29
CA SER A 97 1.10 1.07 14.59
C SER A 97 2.03 2.28 14.53
N TYR A 98 2.33 2.86 15.69
CA TYR A 98 3.45 3.81 15.79
C TYR A 98 4.76 3.02 15.87
N PRO A 99 5.89 3.51 15.34
CA PRO A 99 7.14 2.78 15.44
C PRO A 99 7.46 2.38 16.89
N LYS A 100 7.73 1.09 17.12
CA LYS A 100 8.13 0.49 18.41
C LYS A 100 7.00 0.20 19.41
N THR A 101 5.73 0.27 19.01
CA THR A 101 4.60 -0.28 19.80
C THR A 101 4.41 -1.77 19.56
#